data_AF-A0A6L7VX17-F1
#
_entry.id   AF-A0A6L7VX17-F1
#
_cell.length_a   1.000
_cell.length_b   1.000
_cell.length_c   1.000
_cell.angle_alpha   90.00
_cell.angle_beta   90.00
_cell.angle_gamma   90.00
#
_symmetry.space_group_name_H-M   'P 1'
#
loop_
_entity.id
_entity.type
_entity.pdbx_description
1 polymer ?
#
loop_
_entity_poly.entity_id
_entity_poly.type
_entity_poly.pdbx_seq_one_letter_code
_entity_poly.pdbx_strand_id
1 'polypeptide(L)'
;MSTQPSTKFKQISLVGISLGSGLVLGMLVVVAIQNFNPLNSRADYDFAQSDLQQDSIKNGDYNSSESPVVVEKFEGIFNQHSTAEQYKVLYNTLSQSNEQELKEWWKQSKNIERASHRNIAQHVILHNLTAINPQQALRYVDEVSIFQSNALLTTVFSEWAVSQLEDAVKAAASLVDSRRIVALQAILESRDDLPDSELRSIARELEGEEILLKLTSDQLAAQSIEEPAKSWNIMLDDDVDNSLQKESFAKIAEAWREKDGFAVLSRIYTDLPNMRFELVRAIARFDLAGALAFTRSILDENEQKYIAMVIVNEWTRTDAQAALAAALTYTPASMASYLENSVASTWSYTNPIELIENIGTISEELRLGKLESAFWQIARKNPMEAIAKMNSVESYVGNTSSILDTIVFQWSYQEPAVAAEWVIKNFAEDDPQRHDLLESIMPRWARQDPVQAFEVAIAQPTRSEGIELDYWVIDEISADGDVELAKKLLPRVKEKTRLRAYTIVGSAMIAESQTEEALELGKDFEDDQRRQYYQRVLNDWASNNPKNLFETLESLPSSSIQSLAAIQLVRVNRYRPLLTDEQIEQVRTYINPDDEASDASSGILFGN
;
A
#
# COMPACT_ATOMS: atom_id res chain seq x y z
N MET A 1 63.18 -6.52 -14.91
CA MET A 1 62.73 -5.19 -15.40
C MET A 1 61.38 -5.38 -16.07
N SER A 2 60.29 -4.66 -15.82
CA SER A 2 59.90 -3.65 -14.83
C SER A 2 58.49 -3.22 -15.28
N THR A 3 57.51 -3.16 -14.35
CA THR A 3 56.35 -2.22 -14.28
C THR A 3 55.46 -2.03 -15.53
N GLN A 4 54.12 -2.08 -15.54
CA GLN A 4 53.08 -1.77 -14.56
C GLN A 4 51.71 -2.11 -15.23
N PRO A 5 50.61 -2.37 -14.51
CA PRO A 5 49.28 -2.53 -15.09
C PRO A 5 48.50 -1.20 -15.18
N SER A 6 47.81 -0.99 -16.31
CA SER A 6 46.98 0.17 -16.59
C SER A 6 45.59 0.05 -15.94
N THR A 7 45.28 0.92 -14.99
CA THR A 7 43.92 1.15 -14.48
C THR A 7 43.18 2.11 -15.41
N LYS A 8 42.17 1.62 -16.14
CA LYS A 8 41.18 2.46 -16.84
C LYS A 8 40.05 2.79 -15.87
N PHE A 9 39.99 4.03 -15.39
CA PHE A 9 38.80 4.60 -14.78
C PHE A 9 37.76 4.90 -15.86
N LYS A 10 36.55 4.34 -15.74
CA LYS A 10 35.37 4.77 -16.51
C LYS A 10 34.89 6.12 -15.94
N GLN A 11 34.88 7.15 -16.76
CA GLN A 11 34.10 8.36 -16.52
C GLN A 11 32.61 8.02 -16.59
N ILE A 12 31.88 8.28 -15.51
CA ILE A 12 30.42 8.39 -15.55
C ILE A 12 30.11 9.89 -15.64
N SER A 13 29.53 10.29 -16.75
CA SER A 13 28.97 11.61 -17.00
C SER A 13 27.70 11.81 -16.17
N LEU A 14 27.72 12.76 -15.23
CA LEU A 14 26.54 13.22 -14.51
C LEU A 14 25.78 14.22 -15.40
N VAL A 15 24.55 13.88 -15.78
CA VAL A 15 23.59 14.80 -16.39
C VAL A 15 23.03 15.70 -15.29
N GLY A 16 23.25 17.01 -15.43
CA GLY A 16 22.79 18.00 -14.47
C GLY A 16 21.30 18.30 -14.60
N ILE A 17 20.57 18.18 -13.50
CA ILE A 17 19.25 18.80 -13.30
C ILE A 17 19.41 19.86 -12.21
N SER A 18 19.22 21.12 -12.61
CA SER A 18 19.26 22.30 -11.77
C SER A 18 17.93 22.47 -11.01
N LEU A 19 17.95 22.36 -9.69
CA LEU A 19 16.88 22.83 -8.81
C LEU A 19 17.46 23.65 -7.63
N GLY A 20 17.03 24.92 -7.58
CA GLY A 20 16.97 25.87 -6.46
C GLY A 20 17.88 25.67 -5.24
N SER A 21 19.06 26.28 -5.28
CA SER A 21 19.99 26.45 -4.16
C SER A 21 19.50 27.53 -3.16
N GLY A 22 19.03 27.09 -1.99
CA GLY A 22 18.75 27.99 -0.86
C GLY A 22 18.33 27.27 0.43
N LEU A 23 17.59 26.17 0.32
CA LEU A 23 17.09 25.39 1.46
C LEU A 23 17.91 24.11 1.77
N VAL A 24 18.76 23.67 0.84
CA VAL A 24 19.52 22.41 0.92
C VAL A 24 20.79 22.54 1.77
N LEU A 25 21.40 23.74 1.87
CA LEU A 25 22.60 23.94 2.70
C LEU A 25 22.31 23.92 4.21
N GLY A 26 21.10 24.32 4.62
CA GLY A 26 20.68 24.27 6.03
C GLY A 26 20.44 22.84 6.52
N MET A 27 19.88 21.96 5.68
CA MET A 27 19.69 20.55 6.01
C MET A 27 20.98 19.74 5.94
N LEU A 28 21.91 20.03 5.02
CA LEU A 28 23.20 19.35 4.95
C LEU A 28 24.11 19.63 6.16
N VAL A 29 24.05 20.83 6.75
CA VAL A 29 24.79 21.15 7.98
C VAL A 29 24.16 20.50 9.21
N VAL A 30 22.83 20.36 9.26
CA VAL A 30 22.14 19.62 10.34
C VAL A 30 22.43 18.12 10.26
N VAL A 31 22.49 17.53 9.06
CA VAL A 31 22.88 16.13 8.86
C VAL A 31 24.37 15.89 9.17
N ALA A 32 25.26 16.85 8.88
CA ALA A 32 26.68 16.74 9.24
C ALA A 32 26.95 16.89 10.76
N ILE A 33 26.06 17.60 11.49
CA ILE A 33 26.13 17.72 12.96
C ILE A 33 25.44 16.52 13.65
N GLN A 34 24.36 15.97 13.08
CA GLN A 34 23.71 14.75 13.59
C GLN A 34 24.51 13.47 13.28
N ASN A 35 25.26 13.43 12.18
CA ASN A 35 26.19 12.34 11.86
C ASN A 35 27.61 12.57 12.41
N PHE A 36 27.81 13.58 13.26
CA PHE A 36 29.01 13.67 14.11
C PHE A 36 28.86 12.62 15.22
N ASN A 37 28.96 11.35 14.82
CA ASN A 37 28.84 10.21 15.68
C ASN A 37 30.12 10.13 16.53
N PRO A 38 30.06 10.28 17.86
CA PRO A 38 31.23 10.25 18.75
C PRO A 38 31.84 8.84 18.90
N LEU A 39 31.54 7.90 18.01
CA LEU A 39 32.28 6.63 17.89
C LEU A 39 33.79 6.85 17.70
N ASN A 40 34.20 8.02 17.19
CA ASN A 40 35.61 8.42 17.16
C ASN A 40 36.09 9.10 18.44
N SER A 41 35.24 9.47 19.40
CA SER A 41 35.67 10.17 20.61
C SER A 41 36.65 9.36 21.44
N ARG A 42 36.51 8.03 21.54
CA ARG A 42 37.47 7.17 22.22
C ARG A 42 38.78 7.01 21.44
N ALA A 43 38.72 6.90 20.11
CA ALA A 43 39.90 6.83 19.25
C ALA A 43 40.66 8.17 19.19
N ASP A 44 39.96 9.30 19.10
CA ASP A 44 40.49 10.67 19.14
C ASP A 44 40.99 11.02 20.56
N TYR A 45 40.34 10.49 21.60
CA TYR A 45 40.78 10.59 22.99
C TYR A 45 42.04 9.76 23.26
N ASP A 46 42.10 8.50 22.81
CA ASP A 46 43.26 7.61 22.93
C ASP A 46 44.43 8.15 22.07
N PHE A 47 44.15 8.71 20.90
CA PHE A 47 45.11 9.43 20.06
C PHE A 47 45.66 10.66 20.79
N ALA A 48 44.79 11.50 21.38
CA ALA A 48 45.18 12.68 22.14
C ALA A 48 45.95 12.34 23.44
N GLN A 49 45.62 11.23 24.11
CA GLN A 49 46.33 10.69 25.29
C GLN A 49 47.72 10.11 24.91
N SER A 50 47.86 9.46 23.75
CA SER A 50 49.15 8.90 23.32
C SER A 50 50.19 9.98 23.00
N ASP A 51 49.76 11.10 22.42
CA ASP A 51 50.61 12.29 22.16
C ASP A 51 51.05 12.98 23.47
N LEU A 52 50.25 12.92 24.54
CA LEU A 52 50.53 13.57 25.83
C LEU A 52 51.71 12.95 26.59
N GLN A 53 52.06 11.68 26.35
CA GLN A 53 53.26 11.08 26.96
C GLN A 53 54.57 11.54 26.33
N GLN A 54 54.54 12.25 25.18
CA GLN A 54 55.75 12.72 24.51
C GLN A 54 56.14 14.18 24.84
N ASP A 55 55.22 15.03 25.29
CA ASP A 55 55.47 16.48 25.42
C ASP A 55 55.03 17.10 26.76
N SER A 56 55.74 16.83 27.86
CA SER A 56 55.55 17.58 29.12
C SER A 56 56.84 18.08 29.77
N ILE A 57 57.37 19.22 29.29
CA ILE A 57 58.16 20.17 30.10
C ILE A 57 57.85 21.62 29.67
N LYS A 58 57.53 22.45 30.68
CA LYS A 58 57.49 23.94 30.75
C LYS A 58 56.28 24.71 30.17
N ASN A 59 55.42 25.21 31.05
CA ASN A 59 55.53 26.57 31.61
C ASN A 59 54.37 26.87 32.59
N GLY A 60 54.66 27.71 33.58
CA GLY A 60 53.76 28.07 34.67
C GLY A 60 53.24 29.51 34.65
N ASP A 61 52.55 29.81 35.75
CA ASP A 61 52.00 31.07 36.27
C ASP A 61 50.84 31.75 35.52
N TYR A 62 49.64 31.61 36.10
CA TYR A 62 48.54 32.56 35.98
C TYR A 62 47.85 32.76 37.33
N ASN A 63 47.86 34.00 37.83
CA ASN A 63 47.15 34.43 39.02
C ASN A 63 46.08 35.47 38.63
N SER A 64 44.99 35.50 39.41
CA SER A 64 43.66 36.00 39.04
C SER A 64 43.36 37.46 39.41
N SER A 65 42.62 38.19 38.55
CA SER A 65 41.44 39.01 38.90
C SER A 65 40.82 39.74 37.68
N GLU A 66 39.48 39.72 37.63
CA GLU A 66 38.51 40.56 36.87
C GLU A 66 38.37 40.45 35.32
N SER A 67 37.52 39.51 34.87
CA SER A 67 36.26 39.60 34.07
C SER A 67 36.08 40.29 32.68
N PRO A 68 37.09 40.44 31.80
CA PRO A 68 36.84 40.26 30.34
C PRO A 68 37.61 39.09 29.70
N VAL A 69 38.56 38.51 30.44
CA VAL A 69 39.61 37.64 29.89
C VAL A 69 39.11 36.34 29.25
N VAL A 70 37.94 35.84 29.62
CA VAL A 70 37.52 34.47 29.28
C VAL A 70 36.82 34.37 27.91
N VAL A 71 36.02 35.36 27.51
CA VAL A 71 35.49 35.43 26.13
C VAL A 71 36.63 35.64 25.12
N GLU A 72 37.58 36.51 25.44
CA GLU A 72 38.79 36.71 24.63
C GLU A 72 39.64 35.42 24.55
N LYS A 73 39.69 34.61 25.61
CA LYS A 73 40.33 33.29 25.58
C LYS A 73 39.61 32.33 24.64
N PHE A 74 38.27 32.26 24.67
CA PHE A 74 37.51 31.46 23.72
C PHE A 74 37.77 31.91 22.28
N GLU A 75 37.62 33.20 22.00
CA GLU A 75 37.83 33.73 20.65
C GLU A 75 39.26 33.58 20.18
N GLY A 76 40.25 33.72 21.07
CA GLY A 76 41.66 33.44 20.77
C GLY A 76 41.87 31.99 20.34
N ILE A 77 41.30 31.03 21.07
CA ILE A 77 41.37 29.60 20.74
C ILE A 77 40.64 29.33 19.41
N PHE A 78 39.43 29.87 19.23
CA PHE A 78 38.61 29.61 18.05
C PHE A 78 39.10 30.30 16.77
N ASN A 79 39.90 31.37 16.87
CA ASN A 79 40.41 32.11 15.70
C ASN A 79 41.77 31.60 15.20
N GLN A 80 42.47 30.75 15.94
CA GLN A 80 43.86 30.36 15.65
C GLN A 80 44.06 28.88 15.30
N HIS A 81 43.02 28.06 15.44
CA HIS A 81 43.14 26.60 15.40
C HIS A 81 42.09 25.95 14.49
N SER A 82 42.39 24.76 13.97
CA SER A 82 41.39 23.89 13.36
C SER A 82 40.36 23.41 14.39
N THR A 83 39.16 22.98 13.98
CA THR A 83 38.11 22.53 14.92
C THR A 83 38.59 21.46 15.92
N ALA A 84 39.42 20.51 15.45
CA ALA A 84 39.99 19.47 16.31
C ALA A 84 40.99 20.04 17.34
N GLU A 85 41.87 20.95 16.91
CA GLU A 85 42.82 21.63 17.80
C GLU A 85 42.11 22.56 18.79
N GLN A 86 41.04 23.25 18.36
CA GLN A 86 40.20 24.06 19.24
C GLN A 86 39.64 23.22 20.38
N TYR A 87 39.12 22.02 20.05
CA TYR A 87 38.58 21.08 21.04
C TYR A 87 39.67 20.63 22.01
N LYS A 88 40.85 20.23 21.51
CA LYS A 88 41.99 19.78 22.31
C LYS A 88 42.48 20.87 23.28
N VAL A 89 42.69 22.09 22.78
CA VAL A 89 43.16 23.22 23.61
C VAL A 89 42.12 23.58 24.67
N LEU A 90 40.85 23.63 24.29
CA LEU A 90 39.78 23.94 25.22
C LEU A 90 39.63 22.86 26.29
N TYR A 91 39.67 21.59 25.90
CA TYR A 91 39.61 20.45 26.82
C TYR A 91 40.76 20.47 27.82
N ASN A 92 42.00 20.65 27.34
CA ASN A 92 43.19 20.74 28.22
C ASN A 92 43.12 21.93 29.18
N THR A 93 42.55 23.05 28.73
CA THR A 93 42.37 24.24 29.59
C THR A 93 41.32 23.99 30.67
N LEU A 94 40.21 23.35 30.31
CA LEU A 94 39.07 23.15 31.20
C LEU A 94 39.20 21.92 32.11
N SER A 95 40.03 20.93 31.76
CA SER A 95 40.24 19.72 32.58
C SER A 95 40.92 19.99 33.92
N GLN A 96 41.60 21.11 34.06
CA GLN A 96 42.19 21.57 35.33
C GLN A 96 41.28 22.53 36.10
N SER A 97 40.13 22.92 35.53
CA SER A 97 39.23 23.89 36.14
C SER A 97 38.41 23.25 37.25
N ASN A 98 38.24 23.98 38.36
CA ASN A 98 37.32 23.56 39.42
C ASN A 98 35.86 23.85 39.06
N GLU A 99 34.92 23.34 39.86
CA GLU A 99 33.48 23.51 39.62
C GLU A 99 33.07 24.99 39.47
N GLN A 100 33.59 25.89 40.31
CA GLN A 100 33.23 27.30 40.30
C GLN A 100 33.71 27.99 39.03
N GLU A 101 34.91 27.63 38.55
CA GLU A 101 35.43 28.11 37.28
C GLU A 101 34.55 27.63 36.14
N LEU A 102 34.21 26.34 36.07
CA LEU A 102 33.36 25.79 35.01
C LEU A 102 31.97 26.44 34.96
N LYS A 103 31.39 26.79 36.11
CA LYS A 103 30.14 27.57 36.18
C LYS A 103 30.28 28.96 35.55
N GLU A 104 31.40 29.63 35.79
CA GLU A 104 31.68 30.94 35.18
C GLU A 104 31.94 30.80 33.67
N TRP A 105 32.69 29.78 33.25
CA TRP A 105 32.88 29.44 31.84
C TRP A 105 31.54 29.16 31.14
N TRP A 106 30.62 28.45 31.78
CA TRP A 106 29.26 28.22 31.25
C TRP A 106 28.51 29.53 31.01
N LYS A 107 28.49 30.42 32.02
CA LYS A 107 27.83 31.73 31.91
C LYS A 107 28.39 32.54 30.74
N GLN A 108 29.70 32.52 30.55
CA GLN A 108 30.37 33.28 29.49
C GLN A 108 30.21 32.64 28.11
N SER A 109 30.10 31.32 28.02
CA SER A 109 29.87 30.61 26.75
C SER A 109 28.61 31.11 26.03
N LYS A 110 27.60 31.56 26.78
CA LYS A 110 26.34 32.11 26.24
C LYS A 110 26.56 33.37 25.39
N ASN A 111 27.64 34.11 25.61
CA ASN A 111 27.96 35.35 24.90
C ASN A 111 28.79 35.12 23.62
N ILE A 112 29.27 33.90 23.34
CA ILE A 112 30.05 33.61 22.13
C ILE A 112 29.17 33.82 20.89
N GLU A 113 29.50 34.77 20.01
CA GLU A 113 28.62 35.15 18.90
C GLU A 113 28.30 33.99 17.94
N ARG A 114 29.33 33.23 17.53
CA ARG A 114 29.18 32.11 16.59
C ARG A 114 28.55 30.90 17.26
N ALA A 115 27.41 30.45 16.75
CA ALA A 115 26.66 29.31 17.30
C ALA A 115 27.48 28.01 17.37
N SER A 116 28.29 27.71 16.35
CA SER A 116 29.16 26.52 16.34
C SER A 116 30.22 26.55 17.45
N HIS A 117 30.89 27.70 17.64
CA HIS A 117 31.89 27.89 18.70
C HIS A 117 31.25 27.79 20.09
N ARG A 118 30.07 28.42 20.25
CA ARG A 118 29.28 28.33 21.49
C ARG A 118 28.91 26.89 21.82
N ASN A 119 28.43 26.12 20.85
CA ASN A 119 28.08 24.71 21.06
C ASN A 119 29.33 23.91 21.48
N ILE A 120 30.45 24.03 20.76
CA ILE A 120 31.71 23.35 21.13
C ILE A 120 32.13 23.69 22.56
N ALA A 121 32.13 24.98 22.91
CA ALA A 121 32.47 25.43 24.25
C ALA A 121 31.56 24.80 25.31
N GLN A 122 30.25 24.81 25.08
CA GLN A 122 29.26 24.24 25.98
C GLN A 122 29.42 22.73 26.16
N HIS A 123 29.73 21.97 25.09
CA HIS A 123 30.02 20.55 25.18
C HIS A 123 31.23 20.27 26.07
N VAL A 124 32.37 20.95 25.84
CA VAL A 124 33.59 20.73 26.63
C VAL A 124 33.41 21.15 28.09
N ILE A 125 32.70 22.26 28.34
CA ILE A 125 32.38 22.68 29.72
C ILE A 125 31.53 21.63 30.42
N LEU A 126 30.44 21.17 29.78
CA LEU A 126 29.54 20.19 30.39
C LEU A 126 30.20 18.82 30.56
N HIS A 127 31.07 18.40 29.64
CA HIS A 127 31.90 17.20 29.80
C HIS A 127 32.68 17.26 31.12
N ASN A 128 33.51 18.29 31.30
CA ASN A 128 34.35 18.44 32.50
C ASN A 128 33.51 18.67 33.77
N LEU A 129 32.41 19.41 33.65
CA LEU A 129 31.52 19.66 34.79
C LEU A 129 30.79 18.38 35.21
N THR A 130 30.44 17.50 34.28
CA THR A 130 29.76 16.23 34.58
C THR A 130 30.64 15.30 35.42
N ALA A 131 31.95 15.29 35.16
CA ALA A 131 32.91 14.52 35.95
C ALA A 131 33.02 15.00 37.42
N ILE A 132 32.68 16.27 37.71
CA ILE A 132 32.76 16.87 39.06
C ILE A 132 31.39 16.93 39.74
N ASN A 133 30.37 17.42 39.02
CA ASN A 133 29.01 17.68 39.50
C ASN A 133 27.98 17.46 38.36
N PRO A 134 27.57 16.20 38.11
CA PRO A 134 26.69 15.86 36.99
C PRO A 134 25.27 16.44 37.13
N GLN A 135 24.76 16.61 38.36
CA GLN A 135 23.45 17.22 38.58
C GLN A 135 23.44 18.69 38.18
N GLN A 136 24.53 19.42 38.43
CA GLN A 136 24.66 20.80 38.00
C GLN A 136 24.81 20.91 36.47
N ALA A 137 25.55 19.97 35.86
CA ALA A 137 25.65 19.90 34.41
C ALA A 137 24.28 19.67 33.76
N LEU A 138 23.47 18.74 34.29
CA LEU A 138 22.11 18.49 33.82
C LEU A 138 21.21 19.73 33.92
N ARG A 139 21.28 20.49 35.02
CA ARG A 139 20.54 21.76 35.17
C ARG A 139 20.91 22.79 34.11
N TYR A 140 22.18 22.82 33.68
CA TYR A 140 22.61 23.70 32.60
C TYR A 140 22.06 23.30 31.24
N VAL A 141 21.81 22.02 31.02
CA VAL A 141 21.10 21.56 29.81
C VAL A 141 19.66 22.09 29.75
N ASP A 142 19.02 22.36 30.89
CA ASP A 142 17.69 22.97 30.94
C ASP A 142 17.67 24.46 30.57
N GLU A 143 18.83 25.13 30.57
CA GLU A 143 18.94 26.56 30.27
C GLU A 143 19.08 26.87 28.77
N VAL A 144 19.23 25.84 27.92
CA VAL A 144 19.41 26.00 26.47
C VAL A 144 18.15 25.62 25.67
N SER A 145 18.15 25.95 24.38
CA SER A 145 17.05 25.57 23.48
C SER A 145 16.89 24.05 23.36
N ILE A 146 15.68 23.58 23.03
CA ILE A 146 15.38 22.13 22.96
C ILE A 146 16.30 21.37 21.99
N PHE A 147 16.67 21.98 20.85
CA PHE A 147 17.56 21.37 19.86
C PHE A 147 19.00 21.23 20.38
N GLN A 148 19.51 22.24 21.07
CA GLN A 148 20.83 22.17 21.71
C GLN A 148 20.80 21.22 22.93
N SER A 149 19.66 21.17 23.62
CA SER A 149 19.48 20.37 24.83
C SER A 149 19.71 18.88 24.57
N ASN A 150 19.30 18.33 23.43
CA ASN A 150 19.53 16.91 23.14
C ASN A 150 21.02 16.57 22.99
N ALA A 151 21.78 17.38 22.23
CA ALA A 151 23.21 17.14 22.05
C ALA A 151 23.98 17.25 23.39
N LEU A 152 23.63 18.26 24.20
CA LEU A 152 24.25 18.43 25.51
C LEU A 152 23.80 17.34 26.51
N LEU A 153 22.56 16.85 26.43
CA LEU A 153 22.08 15.70 27.21
C LEU A 153 22.93 14.46 26.89
N THR A 154 23.20 14.19 25.61
CA THR A 154 24.07 13.08 25.22
C THR A 154 25.44 13.19 25.88
N THR A 155 26.09 14.36 25.83
CA THR A 155 27.39 14.57 26.49
C THR A 155 27.34 14.33 28.00
N VAL A 156 26.34 14.88 28.68
CA VAL A 156 26.20 14.71 30.14
C VAL A 156 25.96 13.24 30.49
N PHE A 157 25.02 12.56 29.82
CA PHE A 157 24.69 11.18 30.19
C PHE A 157 25.75 10.16 29.78
N SER A 158 26.46 10.36 28.67
CA SER A 158 27.60 9.51 28.31
C SER A 158 28.73 9.60 29.34
N GLU A 159 29.13 10.81 29.74
CA GLU A 159 30.20 10.98 30.74
C GLU A 159 29.77 10.54 32.15
N TRP A 160 28.50 10.80 32.50
CA TRP A 160 27.95 10.38 33.78
C TRP A 160 27.86 8.85 33.87
N ALA A 161 27.45 8.16 32.80
CA ALA A 161 27.37 6.69 32.79
C ALA A 161 28.73 6.01 32.92
N VAL A 162 29.78 6.59 32.33
CA VAL A 162 31.17 6.08 32.44
C VAL A 162 31.70 6.21 33.86
N SER A 163 31.39 7.31 34.54
CA SER A 163 31.89 7.57 35.90
C SER A 163 31.04 6.96 37.01
N GLN A 164 29.71 7.07 36.92
CA GLN A 164 28.73 6.71 37.97
C GLN A 164 27.42 6.18 37.34
N LEU A 165 27.47 4.97 36.79
CA LEU A 165 26.36 4.34 36.05
C LEU A 165 25.02 4.36 36.78
N GLU A 166 24.95 3.87 38.02
CA GLU A 166 23.70 3.78 38.77
C GLU A 166 23.03 5.15 38.96
N ASP A 167 23.82 6.20 39.20
CA ASP A 167 23.31 7.55 39.41
C ASP A 167 22.87 8.19 38.09
N ALA A 168 23.57 7.90 36.99
CA ALA A 168 23.15 8.30 35.65
C ALA A 168 21.81 7.65 35.27
N VAL A 169 21.62 6.35 35.53
CA VAL A 169 20.37 5.64 35.26
C VAL A 169 19.22 6.23 36.10
N LYS A 170 19.41 6.43 37.42
CA LYS A 170 18.42 7.07 38.28
C LYS A 170 18.04 8.48 37.81
N ALA A 171 19.04 9.25 37.34
CA ALA A 171 18.79 10.58 36.81
C ALA A 171 18.02 10.54 35.49
N ALA A 172 18.37 9.62 34.58
CA ALA A 172 17.65 9.44 33.31
C ALA A 172 16.19 9.02 33.54
N ALA A 173 15.92 8.17 34.53
CA ALA A 173 14.56 7.74 34.89
C ALA A 173 13.67 8.91 35.35
N SER A 174 14.26 9.99 35.85
CA SER A 174 13.52 11.20 36.28
C SER A 174 13.17 12.16 35.13
N LEU A 175 13.68 11.91 33.91
CA LEU A 175 13.43 12.76 32.75
C LEU A 175 12.08 12.46 32.07
N VAL A 176 11.49 13.49 31.46
CA VAL A 176 10.33 13.35 30.57
C VAL A 176 10.69 12.59 29.30
N ASP A 177 9.72 11.88 28.72
CA ASP A 177 9.91 10.80 27.73
C ASP A 177 10.96 11.10 26.64
N SER A 178 10.84 12.20 25.90
CA SER A 178 11.79 12.53 24.82
C SER A 178 13.24 12.70 25.27
N ARG A 179 13.47 13.22 26.49
CA ARG A 179 14.81 13.40 27.08
C ARG A 179 15.31 12.12 27.73
N ARG A 180 14.42 11.32 28.31
CA ARG A 180 14.72 9.97 28.82
C ARG A 180 15.27 9.07 27.71
N ILE A 181 14.66 9.11 26.53
CA ILE A 181 15.11 8.41 25.32
C ILE A 181 16.54 8.82 24.92
N VAL A 182 16.83 10.12 24.84
CA VAL A 182 18.18 10.63 24.50
C VAL A 182 19.22 10.23 25.56
N ALA A 183 18.86 10.34 26.84
CA ALA A 183 19.72 9.96 27.95
C ALA A 183 20.01 8.45 27.94
N LEU A 184 18.98 7.61 27.75
CA LEU A 184 19.14 6.17 27.62
C LEU A 184 20.06 5.80 26.45
N GLN A 185 19.83 6.37 25.25
CA GLN A 185 20.70 6.13 24.10
C GLN A 185 22.17 6.48 24.42
N ALA A 186 22.41 7.65 25.03
CA ALA A 186 23.74 8.09 25.41
C ALA A 186 24.43 7.18 26.45
N ILE A 187 23.67 6.67 27.42
CA ILE A 187 24.14 5.70 28.42
C ILE A 187 24.55 4.40 27.71
N LEU A 188 23.66 3.83 26.89
CA LEU A 188 23.89 2.57 26.20
C LEU A 188 25.09 2.64 25.23
N GLU A 189 25.20 3.70 24.44
CA GLU A 189 26.32 3.91 23.51
C GLU A 189 27.67 4.10 24.22
N SER A 190 27.67 4.76 25.39
CA SER A 190 28.90 5.03 26.16
C SER A 190 29.41 3.84 26.97
N ARG A 191 28.57 2.82 27.17
CA ARG A 191 28.82 1.66 28.02
C ARG A 191 28.77 0.35 27.23
N ASP A 192 29.36 0.35 26.04
CA ASP A 192 29.56 -0.84 25.22
C ASP A 192 30.43 -1.93 25.90
N ASP A 193 31.07 -1.59 27.01
CA ASP A 193 31.85 -2.49 27.87
C ASP A 193 30.98 -3.37 28.80
N LEU A 194 29.71 -3.04 29.00
CA LEU A 194 28.82 -3.76 29.92
C LEU A 194 28.32 -5.09 29.32
N PRO A 195 28.09 -6.12 30.16
CA PRO A 195 27.39 -7.32 29.72
C PRO A 195 25.98 -7.01 29.21
N ASP A 196 25.53 -7.72 28.16
CA ASP A 196 24.20 -7.53 27.55
C ASP A 196 23.05 -7.63 28.58
N SER A 197 23.15 -8.51 29.57
CA SER A 197 22.17 -8.61 30.66
C SER A 197 22.01 -7.33 31.47
N GLU A 198 23.09 -6.57 31.64
CA GLU A 198 23.10 -5.30 32.36
C GLU A 198 22.54 -4.17 31.49
N LEU A 199 22.91 -4.11 30.21
CA LEU A 199 22.34 -3.17 29.23
C LEU A 199 20.82 -3.33 29.12
N ARG A 200 20.32 -4.57 29.09
CA ARG A 200 18.87 -4.86 29.11
C ARG A 200 18.19 -4.45 30.39
N SER A 201 18.85 -4.59 31.53
CA SER A 201 18.31 -4.13 32.81
C SER A 201 18.14 -2.61 32.81
N ILE A 202 19.13 -1.88 32.29
CA ILE A 202 19.08 -0.42 32.14
C ILE A 202 17.97 -0.01 31.17
N ALA A 203 17.88 -0.67 30.01
CA ALA A 203 16.85 -0.37 29.02
C ALA A 203 15.43 -0.63 29.56
N ARG A 204 15.23 -1.70 30.36
CA ARG A 204 13.96 -1.95 31.08
C ARG A 204 13.64 -0.89 32.11
N GLU A 205 14.61 -0.52 32.94
CA GLU A 205 14.44 0.50 33.97
C GLU A 205 14.05 1.86 33.36
N LEU A 206 14.56 2.16 32.17
CA LEU A 206 14.30 3.41 31.45
C LEU A 206 13.21 3.32 30.39
N GLU A 207 12.48 2.19 30.34
CA GLU A 207 11.37 1.94 29.40
C GLU A 207 11.76 2.12 27.92
N GLY A 208 12.99 1.77 27.53
CA GLY A 208 13.49 1.95 26.16
C GLY A 208 14.20 0.73 25.58
N GLU A 209 13.63 -0.45 25.81
CA GLU A 209 14.07 -1.70 25.18
C GLU A 209 14.15 -1.58 23.64
N GLU A 210 13.27 -0.80 23.01
CA GLU A 210 13.32 -0.50 21.57
C GLU A 210 14.62 0.20 21.14
N ILE A 211 15.13 1.12 21.96
CA ILE A 211 16.38 1.85 21.67
C ILE A 211 17.56 0.89 21.73
N LEU A 212 17.61 0.06 22.78
CA LEU A 212 18.65 -0.96 22.92
C LEU A 212 18.62 -1.90 21.71
N LEU A 213 17.44 -2.38 21.31
CA LEU A 213 17.33 -3.28 20.17
C LEU A 213 17.84 -2.63 18.88
N LYS A 214 17.53 -1.34 18.65
CA LYS A 214 18.03 -0.60 17.48
C LYS A 214 19.56 -0.45 17.49
N LEU A 215 20.14 -0.05 18.62
CA LEU A 215 21.59 0.10 18.76
C LEU A 215 22.31 -1.25 18.59
N THR A 216 21.81 -2.28 19.26
CA THR A 216 22.32 -3.64 19.13
C THR A 216 22.17 -4.12 17.70
N SER A 217 21.05 -3.85 17.02
CA SER A 217 20.88 -4.20 15.61
C SER A 217 21.89 -3.50 14.71
N ASP A 218 22.16 -2.21 14.89
CA ASP A 218 23.08 -1.46 14.05
C ASP A 218 24.53 -1.94 14.28
N GLN A 219 24.90 -2.20 15.55
CA GLN A 219 26.18 -2.82 15.91
C GLN A 219 26.31 -4.24 15.35
N LEU A 220 25.27 -5.07 15.50
CA LEU A 220 25.25 -6.43 14.96
C LEU A 220 25.29 -6.43 13.44
N ALA A 221 24.63 -5.50 12.76
CA ALA A 221 24.71 -5.35 11.31
C ALA A 221 26.12 -4.96 10.86
N ALA A 222 26.78 -4.04 11.57
CA ALA A 222 28.19 -3.70 11.32
C ALA A 222 29.12 -4.91 11.53
N GLN A 223 28.91 -5.67 12.62
CA GLN A 223 29.64 -6.93 12.88
C GLN A 223 29.31 -8.03 11.88
N SER A 224 28.10 -8.00 11.29
CA SER A 224 27.65 -9.00 10.32
C SER A 224 28.44 -8.95 9.02
N ILE A 225 29.17 -7.85 8.76
CA ILE A 225 30.14 -7.79 7.66
C ILE A 225 31.23 -8.86 7.84
N GLU A 226 31.63 -9.13 9.09
CA GLU A 226 32.69 -10.10 9.41
C GLU A 226 32.15 -11.44 9.92
N GLU A 227 31.07 -11.48 10.70
CA GLU A 227 30.54 -12.71 11.32
C GLU A 227 29.00 -12.78 11.28
N PRO A 228 28.37 -12.80 10.08
CA PRO A 228 26.91 -12.64 9.96
C PRO A 228 26.10 -13.75 10.63
N ALA A 229 26.58 -14.99 10.59
CA ALA A 229 25.92 -16.12 11.25
C ALA A 229 25.88 -15.97 12.78
N LYS A 230 26.91 -15.36 13.36
CA LYS A 230 26.97 -15.10 14.80
C LYS A 230 26.01 -13.99 15.17
N SER A 231 26.02 -12.87 14.42
CA SER A 231 25.07 -11.77 14.63
C SER A 231 23.62 -12.22 14.49
N TRP A 232 23.33 -13.10 13.53
CA TRP A 232 22.02 -13.72 13.37
C TRP A 232 21.59 -14.54 14.58
N ASN A 233 22.48 -15.37 15.14
CA ASN A 233 22.18 -16.19 16.32
C ASN A 233 21.96 -15.33 17.57
N ILE A 234 22.76 -14.27 17.75
CA ILE A 234 22.56 -13.33 18.85
C ILE A 234 21.17 -12.70 18.76
N MET A 235 20.73 -12.33 17.55
CA MET A 235 19.41 -11.75 17.32
C MET A 235 18.26 -12.75 17.54
N LEU A 236 18.46 -14.04 17.23
CA LEU A 236 17.46 -15.09 17.47
C LEU A 236 17.23 -15.39 18.95
N ASP A 237 18.27 -15.29 19.76
CA ASP A 237 18.19 -15.52 21.20
C ASP A 237 17.48 -14.36 21.94
N ASP A 238 17.19 -13.27 21.24
CA ASP A 238 16.60 -12.06 21.80
C ASP A 238 15.06 -12.11 21.79
N ASP A 239 14.43 -12.13 22.97
CA ASP A 239 12.96 -12.24 23.15
C ASP A 239 12.27 -10.85 23.13
N VAL A 240 12.32 -10.16 21.99
CA VAL A 240 11.79 -8.79 21.82
C VAL A 240 10.60 -8.77 20.85
N ASP A 241 9.82 -7.69 20.88
CA ASP A 241 8.69 -7.43 19.96
C ASP A 241 9.03 -7.71 18.48
N ASN A 242 8.16 -8.48 17.82
CA ASN A 242 8.27 -8.94 16.44
C ASN A 242 8.52 -7.82 15.41
N SER A 243 8.03 -6.61 15.64
CA SER A 243 8.09 -5.52 14.65
C SER A 243 9.49 -4.93 14.49
N LEU A 244 10.20 -4.73 15.60
CA LEU A 244 11.58 -4.21 15.63
C LEU A 244 12.60 -5.31 15.30
N GLN A 245 12.30 -6.55 15.69
CA GLN A 245 13.09 -7.70 15.26
C GLN A 245 13.16 -7.80 13.73
N LYS A 246 12.07 -7.51 13.03
CA LYS A 246 12.01 -7.56 11.57
C LYS A 246 13.00 -6.61 10.89
N GLU A 247 13.06 -5.34 11.29
CA GLU A 247 14.02 -4.38 10.71
C GLU A 247 15.47 -4.85 10.95
N SER A 248 15.71 -5.34 12.17
CA SER A 248 17.02 -5.80 12.58
C SER A 248 17.49 -7.03 11.79
N PHE A 249 16.62 -8.04 11.65
CA PHE A 249 16.87 -9.20 10.81
C PHE A 249 17.06 -8.83 9.34
N ALA A 250 16.34 -7.82 8.83
CA ALA A 250 16.52 -7.35 7.46
C ALA A 250 17.93 -6.76 7.24
N LYS A 251 18.41 -5.91 8.16
CA LYS A 251 19.77 -5.33 8.10
C LYS A 251 20.86 -6.41 8.19
N ILE A 252 20.74 -7.33 9.15
CA ILE A 252 21.68 -8.44 9.30
C ILE A 252 21.66 -9.33 8.05
N ALA A 253 20.47 -9.64 7.53
CA ALA A 253 20.36 -10.46 6.33
C ALA A 253 20.92 -9.79 5.07
N GLU A 254 20.80 -8.47 4.95
CA GLU A 254 21.43 -7.71 3.88
C GLU A 254 22.96 -7.79 3.98
N ALA A 255 23.53 -7.53 5.15
CA ALA A 255 24.97 -7.65 5.38
C ALA A 255 25.48 -9.09 5.14
N TRP A 256 24.72 -10.09 5.59
CA TRP A 256 25.05 -11.50 5.33
C TRP A 256 25.02 -11.79 3.83
N ARG A 257 24.01 -11.29 3.12
CA ARG A 257 23.91 -11.47 1.66
C ARG A 257 25.12 -10.89 0.93
N GLU A 258 25.59 -9.72 1.32
CA GLU A 258 26.77 -9.12 0.70
C GLU A 258 28.03 -9.97 0.87
N LYS A 259 28.13 -10.67 2.01
CA LYS A 259 29.29 -11.50 2.33
C LYS A 259 29.23 -12.91 1.73
N ASP A 260 28.14 -13.63 1.97
CA ASP A 260 27.99 -15.07 1.67
C ASP A 260 26.83 -15.36 0.69
N GLY A 261 26.32 -14.34 0.00
CA GLY A 261 25.20 -14.48 -0.93
C GLY A 261 23.92 -14.99 -0.25
N PHE A 262 23.19 -15.88 -0.90
CA PHE A 262 21.88 -16.32 -0.41
C PHE A 262 21.91 -17.39 0.69
N ALA A 263 23.06 -17.63 1.33
CA ALA A 263 23.14 -18.52 2.49
C ALA A 263 22.16 -18.11 3.61
N VAL A 264 21.91 -16.81 3.75
CA VAL A 264 20.96 -16.27 4.74
C VAL A 264 19.51 -16.69 4.50
N LEU A 265 19.10 -16.97 3.25
CA LEU A 265 17.72 -17.36 2.96
C LEU A 265 17.37 -18.69 3.64
N SER A 266 18.32 -19.61 3.71
CA SER A 266 18.15 -20.87 4.44
C SER A 266 17.84 -20.61 5.91
N ARG A 267 18.55 -19.66 6.54
CA ARG A 267 18.38 -19.29 7.95
C ARG A 267 17.08 -18.54 8.19
N ILE A 268 16.72 -17.59 7.34
CA ILE A 268 15.41 -16.93 7.37
C ILE A 268 14.29 -17.97 7.33
N TYR A 269 14.43 -18.98 6.46
CA TYR A 269 13.41 -20.00 6.27
C TYR A 269 13.29 -20.97 7.46
N THR A 270 14.42 -21.37 8.07
CA THR A 270 14.43 -22.30 9.21
C THR A 270 14.11 -21.62 10.52
N ASP A 271 14.66 -20.43 10.76
CA ASP A 271 14.69 -19.82 12.08
C ASP A 271 13.52 -18.86 12.30
N LEU A 272 12.97 -18.26 11.22
CA LEU A 272 11.96 -17.20 11.30
C LEU A 272 10.68 -17.54 10.51
N PRO A 273 9.94 -18.61 10.87
CA PRO A 273 8.77 -19.06 10.11
C PRO A 273 7.69 -18.00 9.94
N ASN A 274 7.54 -17.07 10.89
CA ASN A 274 6.53 -16.01 10.85
C ASN A 274 6.94 -14.80 10.01
N MET A 275 8.24 -14.57 9.80
CA MET A 275 8.76 -13.39 9.08
C MET A 275 9.37 -13.75 7.71
N ARG A 276 9.52 -15.04 7.40
CA ARG A 276 10.27 -15.50 6.23
C ARG A 276 9.79 -14.90 4.91
N PHE A 277 8.49 -14.75 4.69
CA PHE A 277 7.98 -14.22 3.42
C PHE A 277 8.37 -12.76 3.17
N GLU A 278 8.35 -11.96 4.22
CA GLU A 278 8.67 -10.53 4.14
C GLU A 278 10.18 -10.32 4.00
N LEU A 279 10.97 -11.06 4.79
CA LEU A 279 12.43 -11.00 4.74
C LEU A 279 12.98 -11.57 3.43
N VAL A 280 12.46 -12.69 2.93
CA VAL A 280 12.82 -13.22 1.62
C VAL A 280 12.52 -12.19 0.53
N ARG A 281 11.36 -11.51 0.58
CA ARG A 281 11.03 -10.45 -0.38
C ARG A 281 12.01 -9.28 -0.30
N ALA A 282 12.37 -8.84 0.91
CA ALA A 282 13.33 -7.74 1.10
C ALA A 282 14.70 -8.09 0.52
N ILE A 283 15.19 -9.30 0.79
CA ILE A 283 16.50 -9.79 0.34
C ILE A 283 16.51 -10.11 -1.16
N ALA A 284 15.41 -10.61 -1.72
CA ALA A 284 15.31 -10.96 -3.13
C ALA A 284 15.49 -9.76 -4.07
N ARG A 285 15.17 -8.54 -3.63
CA ARG A 285 15.30 -7.32 -4.45
C ARG A 285 16.70 -7.04 -4.94
N PHE A 286 17.72 -7.54 -4.23
CA PHE A 286 19.10 -7.29 -4.59
C PHE A 286 19.67 -8.27 -5.61
N ASP A 287 19.16 -9.51 -5.67
CA ASP A 287 19.47 -10.48 -6.73
C ASP A 287 18.30 -11.48 -6.87
N LEU A 288 17.37 -11.09 -7.75
CA LEU A 288 16.13 -11.82 -8.00
C LEU A 288 16.39 -13.20 -8.63
N ALA A 289 17.47 -13.36 -9.39
CA ALA A 289 17.85 -14.62 -10.02
C ALA A 289 18.36 -15.63 -8.98
N GLY A 290 19.25 -15.19 -8.09
CA GLY A 290 19.74 -16.00 -6.98
C GLY A 290 18.63 -16.36 -5.99
N ALA A 291 17.73 -15.42 -5.68
CA ALA A 291 16.57 -15.68 -4.83
C ALA A 291 15.61 -16.70 -5.46
N LEU A 292 15.34 -16.62 -6.76
CA LEU A 292 14.51 -17.62 -7.44
C LEU A 292 15.19 -18.99 -7.44
N ALA A 293 16.51 -19.05 -7.65
CA ALA A 293 17.26 -20.32 -7.57
C ALA A 293 17.15 -20.95 -6.17
N PHE A 294 17.20 -20.16 -5.11
CA PHE A 294 17.02 -20.63 -3.73
C PHE A 294 15.67 -21.32 -3.49
N THR A 295 14.60 -20.89 -4.16
CA THR A 295 13.28 -21.52 -3.95
C THR A 295 13.27 -23.03 -4.25
N ARG A 296 14.24 -23.54 -5.01
CA ARG A 296 14.42 -24.99 -5.26
C ARG A 296 14.85 -25.79 -4.02
N SER A 297 15.43 -25.16 -3.00
CA SER A 297 15.78 -25.83 -1.74
C SER A 297 14.64 -25.88 -0.74
N ILE A 298 13.50 -25.25 -1.04
CA ILE A 298 12.31 -25.27 -0.20
C ILE A 298 11.58 -26.60 -0.42
N LEU A 299 11.42 -27.38 0.65
CA LEU A 299 10.83 -28.72 0.60
C LEU A 299 9.30 -28.70 0.49
N ASP A 300 8.64 -27.71 1.10
CA ASP A 300 7.19 -27.57 0.98
C ASP A 300 6.83 -26.98 -0.40
N GLU A 301 6.10 -27.75 -1.20
CA GLU A 301 5.78 -27.38 -2.58
C GLU A 301 4.90 -26.13 -2.67
N ASN A 302 3.99 -25.90 -1.71
CA ASN A 302 3.10 -24.74 -1.72
C ASN A 302 3.86 -23.47 -1.37
N GLU A 303 4.76 -23.54 -0.40
CA GLU A 303 5.62 -22.42 -0.02
C GLU A 303 6.66 -22.11 -1.09
N GLN A 304 7.26 -23.14 -1.69
CA GLN A 304 8.12 -22.97 -2.87
C GLN A 304 7.38 -22.21 -3.95
N LYS A 305 6.17 -22.66 -4.30
CA LYS A 305 5.32 -22.04 -5.32
C LYS A 305 5.03 -20.59 -5.00
N TYR A 306 4.60 -20.30 -3.77
CA TYR A 306 4.25 -18.95 -3.34
C TYR A 306 5.46 -18.01 -3.33
N ILE A 307 6.61 -18.44 -2.79
CA ILE A 307 7.82 -17.61 -2.74
C ILE A 307 8.36 -17.35 -4.15
N ALA A 308 8.41 -18.38 -5.00
CA ALA A 308 8.83 -18.22 -6.39
C ALA A 308 7.92 -17.23 -7.13
N MET A 309 6.60 -17.30 -6.93
CA MET A 309 5.63 -16.34 -7.46
C MET A 309 5.93 -14.91 -7.00
N VAL A 310 6.17 -14.70 -5.70
CA VAL A 310 6.49 -13.38 -5.15
C VAL A 310 7.76 -12.81 -5.78
N ILE A 311 8.80 -13.62 -5.94
CA ILE A 311 10.08 -13.21 -6.53
C ILE A 311 9.92 -12.86 -8.00
N VAL A 312 9.28 -13.71 -8.82
CA VAL A 312 9.10 -13.41 -10.26
C VAL A 312 8.20 -12.19 -10.47
N ASN A 313 7.21 -11.95 -9.60
CA ASN A 313 6.38 -10.75 -9.70
C ASN A 313 7.15 -9.48 -9.35
N GLU A 314 8.05 -9.54 -8.36
CA GLU A 314 8.93 -8.40 -8.08
C GLU A 314 9.93 -8.16 -9.22
N TRP A 315 10.49 -9.24 -9.78
CA TRP A 315 11.35 -9.15 -10.95
C TRP A 315 10.61 -8.58 -12.16
N THR A 316 9.36 -8.96 -12.37
CA THR A 316 8.56 -8.45 -13.48
C THR A 316 8.37 -6.93 -13.44
N ARG A 317 8.38 -6.33 -12.24
CA ARG A 317 8.26 -4.86 -12.10
C ARG A 317 9.50 -4.10 -12.56
N THR A 318 10.66 -4.74 -12.61
CA THR A 318 11.93 -4.12 -12.98
C THR A 318 12.44 -4.60 -14.34
N ASP A 319 12.27 -5.87 -14.66
CA ASP A 319 12.69 -6.52 -15.91
C ASP A 319 11.79 -7.74 -16.21
N ALA A 320 10.68 -7.51 -16.90
CA ALA A 320 9.70 -8.53 -17.22
C ALA A 320 10.21 -9.62 -18.16
N GLN A 321 11.09 -9.27 -19.11
CA GLN A 321 11.68 -10.24 -20.03
C GLN A 321 12.63 -11.21 -19.32
N ALA A 322 13.49 -10.70 -18.44
CA ALA A 322 14.38 -11.55 -17.66
C ALA A 322 13.59 -12.41 -16.66
N ALA A 323 12.55 -11.86 -16.02
CA ALA A 323 11.64 -12.61 -15.15
C ALA A 323 10.94 -13.75 -15.91
N LEU A 324 10.45 -13.49 -17.13
CA LEU A 324 9.83 -14.50 -17.97
C LEU A 324 10.81 -15.59 -18.38
N ALA A 325 12.01 -15.23 -18.84
CA ALA A 325 13.05 -16.19 -19.20
C ALA A 325 13.42 -17.08 -18.01
N ALA A 326 13.53 -16.50 -16.81
CA ALA A 326 13.79 -17.25 -15.60
C ALA A 326 12.62 -18.19 -15.22
N ALA A 327 11.38 -17.73 -15.32
CA ALA A 327 10.18 -18.52 -15.08
C ALA A 327 10.11 -19.75 -16.01
N LEU A 328 10.35 -19.56 -17.31
CA LEU A 328 10.28 -20.63 -18.32
C LEU A 328 11.37 -21.71 -18.14
N THR A 329 12.50 -21.38 -17.51
CA THR A 329 13.57 -22.35 -17.21
C THR A 329 13.39 -23.05 -15.86
N TYR A 330 12.33 -22.74 -15.12
CA TYR A 330 12.10 -23.32 -13.79
C TYR A 330 11.61 -24.77 -13.89
N THR A 331 12.25 -25.70 -13.16
CA THR A 331 11.84 -27.11 -13.11
C THR A 331 11.15 -27.43 -11.79
N PRO A 332 10.05 -28.21 -11.79
CA PRO A 332 9.43 -28.92 -12.92
C PRO A 332 8.60 -28.02 -13.85
N ALA A 333 8.24 -28.52 -15.04
CA ALA A 333 7.49 -27.77 -16.06
C ALA A 333 6.15 -27.20 -15.57
N SER A 334 5.46 -27.88 -14.64
CA SER A 334 4.24 -27.37 -14.01
C SER A 334 4.48 -26.07 -13.24
N MET A 335 5.65 -25.93 -12.62
CA MET A 335 6.05 -24.70 -11.94
C MET A 335 6.42 -23.61 -12.95
N ALA A 336 7.10 -23.94 -14.04
CA ALA A 336 7.37 -22.98 -15.12
C ALA A 336 6.08 -22.35 -15.67
N SER A 337 5.08 -23.17 -16.04
CA SER A 337 3.79 -22.67 -16.53
C SER A 337 3.07 -21.79 -15.49
N TYR A 338 3.16 -22.14 -14.21
CA TYR A 338 2.59 -21.32 -13.14
C TYR A 338 3.30 -19.97 -12.99
N LEU A 339 4.63 -19.96 -13.00
CA LEU A 339 5.42 -18.72 -12.89
C LEU A 339 5.28 -17.85 -14.13
N GLU A 340 5.23 -18.44 -15.33
CA GLU A 340 4.93 -17.74 -16.58
C GLU A 340 3.59 -17.00 -16.48
N ASN A 341 2.53 -17.71 -16.06
CA ASN A 341 1.23 -17.08 -15.88
C ASN A 341 1.28 -15.92 -14.86
N SER A 342 2.08 -16.05 -13.80
CA SER A 342 2.27 -14.98 -12.81
C SER A 342 3.00 -13.77 -13.40
N VAL A 343 4.11 -13.99 -14.11
CA VAL A 343 4.87 -12.95 -14.82
C VAL A 343 3.97 -12.22 -15.81
N ALA A 344 3.28 -12.96 -16.69
CA ALA A 344 2.42 -12.38 -17.71
C ALA A 344 1.24 -11.59 -17.10
N SER A 345 0.70 -12.02 -15.96
CA SER A 345 -0.34 -11.27 -15.23
C SER A 345 0.18 -9.99 -14.60
N THR A 346 1.38 -10.02 -14.02
CA THR A 346 1.99 -8.81 -13.46
C THR A 346 2.36 -7.85 -14.58
N TRP A 347 2.93 -8.35 -15.68
CA TRP A 347 3.36 -7.57 -16.83
C TRP A 347 2.19 -6.88 -17.54
N SER A 348 1.06 -7.57 -17.72
CA SER A 348 -0.16 -6.97 -18.29
C SER A 348 -0.71 -5.82 -17.43
N TYR A 349 -0.45 -5.83 -16.12
CA TYR A 349 -0.86 -4.77 -15.22
C TYR A 349 0.14 -3.60 -15.18
N THR A 350 1.43 -3.89 -15.06
CA THR A 350 2.47 -2.88 -14.80
C THR A 350 2.96 -2.21 -16.07
N ASN A 351 3.10 -2.96 -17.18
CA ASN A 351 3.54 -2.44 -18.47
C ASN A 351 2.79 -3.13 -19.63
N PRO A 352 1.48 -2.84 -19.81
CA PRO A 352 0.63 -3.50 -20.79
C PRO A 352 1.12 -3.33 -22.24
N ILE A 353 1.75 -2.20 -22.57
CA ILE A 353 2.26 -1.92 -23.92
C ILE A 353 3.44 -2.84 -24.24
N GLU A 354 4.40 -2.94 -23.31
CA GLU A 354 5.56 -3.81 -23.48
C GLU A 354 5.15 -5.29 -23.52
N LEU A 355 4.15 -5.71 -22.72
CA LEU A 355 3.58 -7.06 -22.83
C LEU A 355 3.04 -7.32 -24.25
N ILE A 356 2.25 -6.39 -24.82
CA ILE A 356 1.71 -6.53 -26.18
C ILE A 356 2.84 -6.70 -27.21
N GLU A 357 3.89 -5.89 -27.11
CA GLU A 357 5.06 -5.97 -28.00
C GLU A 357 5.82 -7.29 -27.89
N ASN A 358 5.70 -7.97 -26.74
CA ASN A 358 6.38 -9.23 -26.43
C ASN A 358 5.43 -10.43 -26.35
N ILE A 359 4.17 -10.31 -26.76
CA ILE A 359 3.16 -11.37 -26.52
C ILE A 359 3.53 -12.72 -27.17
N GLY A 360 4.34 -12.70 -28.23
CA GLY A 360 4.87 -13.90 -28.88
C GLY A 360 5.77 -14.76 -27.99
N THR A 361 6.32 -14.21 -26.90
CA THR A 361 7.14 -14.95 -25.93
C THR A 361 6.31 -15.66 -24.86
N ILE A 362 5.02 -15.32 -24.77
CA ILE A 362 4.06 -15.96 -23.87
C ILE A 362 3.43 -17.18 -24.56
N SER A 363 3.24 -18.25 -23.80
CA SER A 363 2.56 -19.48 -24.20
C SER A 363 1.17 -19.18 -24.76
N GLU A 364 0.83 -19.86 -25.85
CA GLU A 364 -0.37 -19.59 -26.65
C GLU A 364 -1.65 -19.65 -25.82
N GLU A 365 -1.77 -20.62 -24.91
CA GLU A 365 -2.95 -20.78 -24.05
C GLU A 365 -3.20 -19.60 -23.09
N LEU A 366 -2.18 -18.79 -22.80
CA LEU A 366 -2.30 -17.63 -21.92
C LEU A 366 -2.59 -16.33 -22.68
N ARG A 367 -2.25 -16.25 -23.97
CA ARG A 367 -2.19 -14.96 -24.71
C ARG A 367 -3.47 -14.17 -24.65
N LEU A 368 -4.62 -14.80 -24.95
CA LEU A 368 -5.90 -14.10 -25.03
C LEU A 368 -6.23 -13.39 -23.70
N GLY A 369 -6.21 -14.13 -22.58
CA GLY A 369 -6.54 -13.55 -21.28
C GLY A 369 -5.54 -12.48 -20.80
N LYS A 370 -4.25 -12.58 -21.19
CA LYS A 370 -3.25 -11.54 -20.87
C LYS A 370 -3.40 -10.31 -21.74
N LEU A 371 -3.75 -10.49 -23.01
CA LEU A 371 -4.09 -9.38 -23.91
C LEU A 371 -5.33 -8.66 -23.42
N GLU A 372 -6.41 -9.35 -23.08
CA GLU A 372 -7.62 -8.74 -22.50
C GLU A 372 -7.28 -7.92 -21.24
N SER A 373 -6.46 -8.48 -20.35
CA SER A 373 -5.97 -7.75 -19.16
C SER A 373 -5.16 -6.50 -19.51
N ALA A 374 -4.27 -6.58 -20.50
CA ALA A 374 -3.45 -5.46 -20.93
C ALA A 374 -4.28 -4.36 -21.61
N PHE A 375 -5.18 -4.75 -22.53
CA PHE A 375 -6.08 -3.82 -23.19
C PHE A 375 -7.06 -3.16 -22.22
N TRP A 376 -7.50 -3.87 -21.17
CA TRP A 376 -8.25 -3.25 -20.08
C TRP A 376 -7.46 -2.12 -19.41
N GLN A 377 -6.16 -2.33 -19.10
CA GLN A 377 -5.33 -1.26 -18.50
C GLN A 377 -5.11 -0.07 -19.44
N ILE A 378 -4.90 -0.33 -20.73
CA ILE A 378 -4.71 0.73 -21.73
C ILE A 378 -6.02 1.50 -21.90
N ALA A 379 -7.14 0.82 -22.06
CA ALA A 379 -8.45 1.42 -22.24
C ALA A 379 -8.89 2.28 -21.06
N ARG A 380 -8.47 1.95 -19.83
CA ARG A 380 -8.67 2.81 -18.65
C ARG A 380 -8.02 4.18 -18.75
N LYS A 381 -6.92 4.31 -19.50
CA LYS A 381 -6.19 5.56 -19.66
C LYS A 381 -6.53 6.24 -20.98
N ASN A 382 -6.63 5.45 -22.04
CA ASN A 382 -6.85 5.92 -23.40
C ASN A 382 -7.48 4.79 -24.26
N PRO A 383 -8.82 4.75 -24.38
CA PRO A 383 -9.51 3.72 -25.16
C PRO A 383 -9.20 3.81 -26.66
N MET A 384 -8.93 5.00 -27.20
CA MET A 384 -8.55 5.16 -28.61
C MET A 384 -7.16 4.60 -28.91
N GLU A 385 -6.22 4.73 -27.99
CA GLU A 385 -4.91 4.08 -28.10
C GLU A 385 -5.05 2.55 -28.04
N ALA A 386 -5.91 2.04 -27.16
CA ALA A 386 -6.21 0.60 -27.08
C ALA A 386 -6.76 0.08 -28.42
N ILE A 387 -7.74 0.76 -29.01
CA ILE A 387 -8.29 0.41 -30.34
C ILE A 387 -7.19 0.43 -31.41
N ALA A 388 -6.34 1.46 -31.45
CA ALA A 388 -5.28 1.57 -32.44
C ALA A 388 -4.25 0.44 -32.36
N LYS A 389 -3.99 -0.08 -31.14
CA LYS A 389 -3.08 -1.20 -30.91
C LYS A 389 -3.69 -2.58 -31.18
N MET A 390 -5.02 -2.71 -31.20
CA MET A 390 -5.70 -4.01 -31.33
C MET A 390 -5.29 -4.78 -32.59
N ASN A 391 -5.08 -4.11 -33.72
CA ASN A 391 -4.67 -4.78 -34.98
C ASN A 391 -3.28 -5.40 -34.89
N SER A 392 -2.42 -4.95 -33.96
CA SER A 392 -1.07 -5.52 -33.80
C SER A 392 -1.07 -6.92 -33.18
N VAL A 393 -2.19 -7.35 -32.58
CA VAL A 393 -2.27 -8.63 -31.87
C VAL A 393 -3.08 -9.71 -32.60
N GLU A 394 -3.72 -9.36 -33.72
CA GLU A 394 -4.62 -10.27 -34.46
C GLU A 394 -3.93 -11.58 -34.85
N SER A 395 -2.68 -11.54 -35.28
CA SER A 395 -1.90 -12.73 -35.65
C SER A 395 -1.64 -13.70 -34.49
N TYR A 396 -1.84 -13.29 -33.24
CA TYR A 396 -1.61 -14.12 -32.05
C TYR A 396 -2.88 -14.76 -31.50
N VAL A 397 -4.07 -14.22 -31.79
CA VAL A 397 -5.35 -14.68 -31.23
C VAL A 397 -6.38 -15.07 -32.30
N GLY A 398 -6.15 -14.72 -33.56
CA GLY A 398 -7.03 -15.02 -34.70
C GLY A 398 -8.33 -14.20 -34.75
N ASN A 399 -8.92 -13.87 -33.60
CA ASN A 399 -10.09 -13.01 -33.49
C ASN A 399 -9.91 -12.03 -32.31
N THR A 400 -10.09 -10.73 -32.57
CA THR A 400 -9.94 -9.65 -31.59
C THR A 400 -11.26 -9.20 -30.97
N SER A 401 -12.38 -9.88 -31.23
CA SER A 401 -13.71 -9.47 -30.77
C SER A 401 -13.79 -9.32 -29.25
N SER A 402 -13.28 -10.29 -28.46
CA SER A 402 -13.33 -10.20 -27.00
C SER A 402 -12.42 -9.10 -26.43
N ILE A 403 -11.32 -8.79 -27.13
CA ILE A 403 -10.46 -7.64 -26.81
C ILE A 403 -11.22 -6.34 -27.06
N LEU A 404 -11.92 -6.23 -28.20
CA LEU A 404 -12.74 -5.07 -28.51
C LEU A 404 -13.85 -4.88 -27.48
N ASP A 405 -14.56 -5.95 -27.13
CA ASP A 405 -15.60 -5.93 -26.08
C ASP A 405 -15.02 -5.42 -24.76
N THR A 406 -13.83 -5.89 -24.38
CA THR A 406 -13.12 -5.43 -23.18
C THR A 406 -12.80 -3.93 -23.23
N ILE A 407 -12.34 -3.43 -24.38
CA ILE A 407 -12.00 -2.01 -24.55
C ILE A 407 -13.26 -1.14 -24.46
N VAL A 408 -14.32 -1.51 -25.19
CA VAL A 408 -15.58 -0.75 -25.23
C VAL A 408 -16.29 -0.79 -23.88
N PHE A 409 -16.32 -1.96 -23.24
CA PHE A 409 -16.82 -2.10 -21.87
C PHE A 409 -16.10 -1.13 -20.93
N GLN A 410 -14.77 -1.07 -20.99
CA GLN A 410 -14.02 -0.16 -20.13
C GLN A 410 -14.23 1.32 -20.50
N TRP A 411 -14.29 1.65 -21.79
CA TRP A 411 -14.57 3.01 -22.25
C TRP A 411 -15.93 3.50 -21.77
N SER A 412 -16.93 2.62 -21.78
CA SER A 412 -18.30 2.94 -21.36
C SER A 412 -18.45 3.30 -19.87
N TYR A 413 -17.47 2.97 -19.02
CA TYR A 413 -17.44 3.46 -17.63
C TYR A 413 -17.01 4.93 -17.50
N GLN A 414 -16.34 5.48 -18.51
CA GLN A 414 -15.78 6.83 -18.47
C GLN A 414 -16.59 7.79 -19.31
N GLU A 415 -16.89 7.39 -20.55
CA GLU A 415 -17.52 8.24 -21.56
C GLU A 415 -18.50 7.40 -22.41
N PRO A 416 -19.61 6.92 -21.83
CA PRO A 416 -20.53 6.02 -22.53
C PRO A 416 -21.12 6.61 -23.82
N ALA A 417 -21.42 7.91 -23.83
CA ALA A 417 -21.89 8.61 -25.03
C ALA A 417 -20.86 8.57 -26.17
N VAL A 418 -19.60 8.88 -25.87
CA VAL A 418 -18.51 8.88 -26.84
C VAL A 418 -18.22 7.46 -27.34
N ALA A 419 -18.25 6.47 -26.44
CA ALA A 419 -18.10 5.07 -26.81
C ALA A 419 -19.21 4.60 -27.77
N ALA A 420 -20.47 4.95 -27.48
CA ALA A 420 -21.60 4.61 -28.34
C ALA A 420 -21.51 5.31 -29.71
N GLU A 421 -21.17 6.61 -29.75
CA GLU A 421 -20.94 7.33 -31.00
C GLU A 421 -19.83 6.66 -31.83
N TRP A 422 -18.76 6.23 -31.18
CA TRP A 422 -17.69 5.50 -31.85
C TRP A 422 -18.18 4.16 -32.42
N VAL A 423 -18.92 3.35 -31.67
CA VAL A 423 -19.48 2.08 -32.16
C VAL A 423 -20.43 2.32 -33.34
N ILE A 424 -21.34 3.29 -33.22
CA ILE A 424 -22.30 3.66 -34.28
C ILE A 424 -21.59 4.09 -35.57
N LYS A 425 -20.48 4.81 -35.44
CA LYS A 425 -19.73 5.32 -36.59
C LYS A 425 -18.89 4.25 -37.29
N ASN A 426 -18.37 3.27 -36.56
CA ASN A 426 -17.37 2.32 -37.08
C ASN A 426 -17.94 0.95 -37.46
N PHE A 427 -19.16 0.61 -37.03
CA PHE A 427 -19.80 -0.66 -37.36
C PHE A 427 -21.04 -0.46 -38.22
N ALA A 428 -21.22 -1.34 -39.21
CA ALA A 428 -22.39 -1.30 -40.08
C ALA A 428 -23.67 -1.59 -39.30
N GLU A 429 -24.81 -1.14 -39.81
CA GLU A 429 -26.09 -1.28 -39.12
C GLU A 429 -26.52 -2.73 -38.87
N ASP A 430 -26.16 -3.61 -39.79
CA ASP A 430 -26.43 -5.05 -39.80
C ASP A 430 -25.31 -5.90 -39.16
N ASP A 431 -24.23 -5.27 -38.69
CA ASP A 431 -23.14 -5.96 -37.99
C ASP A 431 -23.61 -6.43 -36.61
N PRO A 432 -23.62 -7.74 -36.32
CA PRO A 432 -23.99 -8.26 -35.00
C PRO A 432 -23.16 -7.65 -33.87
N GLN A 433 -21.87 -7.41 -34.09
CA GLN A 433 -20.96 -6.88 -33.07
C GLN A 433 -21.34 -5.45 -32.67
N ARG A 434 -21.90 -4.65 -33.57
CA ARG A 434 -22.41 -3.31 -33.25
C ARG A 434 -23.40 -3.35 -32.09
N HIS A 435 -24.35 -4.28 -32.18
CA HIS A 435 -25.40 -4.40 -31.19
C HIS A 435 -24.84 -4.89 -29.86
N ASP A 436 -24.01 -5.93 -29.88
CA ASP A 436 -23.45 -6.53 -28.66
C ASP A 436 -22.59 -5.49 -27.90
N LEU A 437 -21.84 -4.66 -28.62
CA LEU A 437 -21.11 -3.52 -28.06
C LEU A 437 -22.04 -2.45 -27.47
N LEU A 438 -23.07 -2.03 -28.21
CA LEU A 438 -24.05 -1.05 -27.72
C LEU A 438 -24.83 -1.57 -26.50
N GLU A 439 -25.20 -2.84 -26.49
CA GLU A 439 -25.85 -3.52 -25.37
C GLU A 439 -24.98 -3.43 -24.11
N SER A 440 -23.66 -3.61 -24.25
CA SER A 440 -22.73 -3.42 -23.14
C SER A 440 -22.69 -1.96 -22.66
N ILE A 441 -22.86 -0.96 -23.54
CA ILE A 441 -22.75 0.47 -23.23
C ILE A 441 -24.04 1.01 -22.59
N MET A 442 -25.22 0.62 -23.10
CA MET A 442 -26.49 1.27 -22.80
C MET A 442 -26.82 1.36 -21.30
N PRO A 443 -26.66 0.31 -20.48
CA PRO A 443 -26.92 0.42 -19.04
C PRO A 443 -26.03 1.47 -18.35
N ARG A 444 -24.76 1.60 -18.75
CA ARG A 444 -23.88 2.63 -18.14
C ARG A 444 -24.22 4.02 -18.61
N TRP A 445 -24.59 4.17 -19.88
CA TRP A 445 -25.08 5.45 -20.37
C TRP A 445 -26.37 5.84 -19.64
N ALA A 446 -27.29 4.90 -19.44
CA ALA A 446 -28.55 5.15 -18.79
C ALA A 446 -28.39 5.68 -17.35
N ARG A 447 -27.39 5.20 -16.60
CA ARG A 447 -27.05 5.76 -15.26
C ARG A 447 -26.58 7.20 -15.29
N GLN A 448 -26.00 7.67 -16.41
CA GLN A 448 -25.41 9.00 -16.52
C GLN A 448 -26.35 10.00 -17.21
N ASP A 449 -26.96 9.60 -18.33
CA ASP A 449 -27.92 10.39 -19.11
C ASP A 449 -28.98 9.44 -19.68
N PRO A 450 -30.00 9.09 -18.89
CA PRO A 450 -31.01 8.11 -19.27
C PRO A 450 -31.83 8.54 -20.49
N VAL A 451 -32.07 9.85 -20.65
CA VAL A 451 -32.83 10.37 -21.79
C VAL A 451 -32.02 10.22 -23.06
N GLN A 452 -30.77 10.67 -23.09
CA GLN A 452 -29.94 10.57 -24.29
C GLN A 452 -29.64 9.10 -24.66
N ALA A 453 -29.35 8.25 -23.67
CA ALA A 453 -29.18 6.81 -23.88
C ALA A 453 -30.42 6.19 -24.55
N PHE A 454 -31.60 6.55 -24.05
CA PHE A 454 -32.87 6.08 -24.61
C PHE A 454 -33.08 6.55 -26.05
N GLU A 455 -32.84 7.84 -26.35
CA GLU A 455 -32.96 8.40 -27.71
C GLU A 455 -32.08 7.64 -28.70
N VAL A 456 -30.84 7.33 -28.30
CA VAL A 456 -29.91 6.59 -29.16
C VAL A 456 -30.33 5.13 -29.31
N ALA A 457 -30.82 4.50 -28.25
CA ALA A 457 -31.27 3.11 -28.25
C ALA A 457 -32.48 2.87 -29.18
N ILE A 458 -33.48 3.76 -29.15
CA ILE A 458 -34.66 3.65 -30.04
C ILE A 458 -34.33 3.97 -31.51
N ALA A 459 -33.29 4.78 -31.75
CA ALA A 459 -32.83 5.12 -33.09
C ALA A 459 -32.06 3.98 -33.77
N GLN A 460 -31.57 2.98 -33.01
CA GLN A 460 -30.91 1.83 -33.60
C GLN A 460 -31.90 0.93 -34.37
N PRO A 461 -31.48 0.26 -35.46
CA PRO A 461 -32.31 -0.71 -36.17
C PRO A 461 -32.78 -1.84 -35.26
N THR A 462 -34.02 -2.29 -35.48
CA THR A 462 -34.58 -3.47 -34.80
C THR A 462 -33.94 -4.74 -35.37
N ARG A 463 -33.41 -5.62 -34.51
CA ARG A 463 -32.86 -6.92 -34.94
C ARG A 463 -33.97 -7.96 -35.12
N SER A 464 -33.75 -8.94 -35.99
CA SER A 464 -34.64 -10.12 -36.08
C SER A 464 -34.64 -10.94 -34.80
N GLU A 465 -33.51 -10.99 -34.11
CA GLU A 465 -33.27 -11.80 -32.90
C GLU A 465 -32.68 -10.92 -31.78
N GLY A 466 -32.78 -11.37 -30.52
CA GLY A 466 -32.25 -10.63 -29.36
C GLY A 466 -33.21 -9.60 -28.75
N ILE A 467 -32.74 -8.97 -27.66
CA ILE A 467 -33.46 -7.93 -26.90
C ILE A 467 -33.09 -6.56 -27.49
N GLU A 468 -34.08 -5.67 -27.61
CA GLU A 468 -33.81 -4.32 -28.13
C GLU A 468 -33.11 -3.45 -27.09
N LEU A 469 -32.25 -2.54 -27.56
CA LEU A 469 -31.43 -1.69 -26.69
C LEU A 469 -32.23 -0.78 -25.77
N ASP A 470 -33.43 -0.38 -26.18
CA ASP A 470 -34.32 0.49 -25.42
C ASP A 470 -34.82 -0.18 -24.14
N TYR A 471 -34.97 -1.51 -24.15
CA TYR A 471 -35.27 -2.28 -22.97
C TYR A 471 -34.15 -2.19 -21.93
N TRP A 472 -32.88 -2.32 -22.32
CA TRP A 472 -31.75 -2.25 -21.39
C TRP A 472 -31.65 -0.89 -20.70
N VAL A 473 -32.05 0.18 -21.41
CA VAL A 473 -32.14 1.51 -20.82
C VAL A 473 -33.30 1.61 -19.84
N ILE A 474 -34.49 1.13 -20.18
CA ILE A 474 -35.65 1.14 -19.26
C ILE A 474 -35.39 0.29 -18.01
N ASP A 475 -34.76 -0.88 -18.18
CA ASP A 475 -34.39 -1.76 -17.08
C ASP A 475 -33.47 -1.04 -16.08
N GLU A 476 -32.43 -0.37 -16.59
CA GLU A 476 -31.51 0.38 -15.73
C GLU A 476 -32.20 1.57 -15.02
N ILE A 477 -33.01 2.36 -15.75
CA ILE A 477 -33.73 3.50 -15.15
C ILE A 477 -34.66 3.00 -14.01
N SER A 478 -35.33 1.87 -14.24
CA SER A 478 -36.22 1.27 -13.24
C SER A 478 -35.44 0.73 -12.03
N ALA A 479 -34.25 0.18 -12.25
CA ALA A 479 -33.37 -0.32 -11.19
C ALA A 479 -32.75 0.81 -10.35
N ASP A 480 -32.47 1.97 -10.96
CA ASP A 480 -31.97 3.17 -10.26
C ASP A 480 -33.05 3.91 -9.45
N GLY A 481 -34.33 3.55 -9.66
CA GLY A 481 -35.48 4.10 -8.92
C GLY A 481 -36.10 5.36 -9.55
N ASP A 482 -35.77 5.70 -10.80
CA ASP A 482 -36.43 6.79 -11.52
C ASP A 482 -37.65 6.27 -12.31
N VAL A 483 -38.61 5.72 -11.57
CA VAL A 483 -39.81 5.08 -12.12
C VAL A 483 -40.66 6.06 -12.94
N GLU A 484 -40.70 7.34 -12.55
CA GLU A 484 -41.44 8.37 -13.29
C GLU A 484 -40.83 8.65 -14.67
N LEU A 485 -39.51 8.71 -14.76
CA LEU A 485 -38.84 8.81 -16.05
C LEU A 485 -39.09 7.56 -16.90
N ALA A 486 -38.96 6.36 -16.32
CA ALA A 486 -39.23 5.12 -17.03
C ALA A 486 -40.66 5.10 -17.61
N LYS A 487 -41.67 5.45 -16.80
CA LYS A 487 -43.07 5.60 -17.22
C LYS A 487 -43.24 6.58 -18.37
N LYS A 488 -42.57 7.73 -18.31
CA LYS A 488 -42.63 8.75 -19.37
C LYS A 488 -42.05 8.23 -20.71
N LEU A 489 -41.07 7.34 -20.66
CA LEU A 489 -40.42 6.77 -21.84
C LEU A 489 -41.13 5.54 -22.41
N LEU A 490 -41.91 4.82 -21.58
CA LEU A 490 -42.65 3.60 -21.99
C LEU A 490 -43.44 3.72 -23.31
N PRO A 491 -44.19 4.80 -23.61
CA PRO A 491 -44.96 4.89 -24.85
C PRO A 491 -44.10 4.89 -26.12
N ARG A 492 -42.79 5.11 -25.98
CA ARG A 492 -41.83 5.23 -27.08
C ARG A 492 -40.97 3.99 -27.28
N VAL A 493 -41.08 3.00 -26.40
CA VAL A 493 -40.37 1.72 -26.56
C VAL A 493 -40.86 0.99 -27.81
N LYS A 494 -39.96 0.26 -28.44
CA LYS A 494 -40.24 -0.55 -29.62
C LYS A 494 -41.25 -1.65 -29.29
N GLU A 495 -42.10 -1.98 -30.25
CA GLU A 495 -43.16 -2.98 -30.10
C GLU A 495 -42.62 -4.33 -29.59
N LYS A 496 -41.47 -4.77 -30.11
CA LYS A 496 -40.84 -6.06 -29.77
C LYS A 496 -40.50 -6.19 -28.28
N THR A 497 -40.15 -5.09 -27.62
CA THR A 497 -39.75 -5.05 -26.20
C THR A 497 -40.82 -4.47 -25.28
N ARG A 498 -41.92 -3.93 -25.83
CA ARG A 498 -42.96 -3.23 -25.07
C ARG A 498 -43.45 -4.00 -23.86
N LEU A 499 -43.91 -5.25 -24.04
CA LEU A 499 -44.41 -6.04 -22.92
C LEU A 499 -43.36 -6.20 -21.80
N ARG A 500 -42.10 -6.43 -22.15
CA ARG A 500 -41.03 -6.61 -21.16
C ARG A 500 -40.69 -5.31 -20.43
N ALA A 501 -40.57 -4.21 -21.16
CA ALA A 501 -40.30 -2.88 -20.59
C ALA A 501 -41.42 -2.47 -19.62
N TYR A 502 -42.69 -2.64 -20.03
CA TYR A 502 -43.83 -2.36 -19.16
C TYR A 502 -43.80 -3.24 -17.92
N THR A 503 -43.56 -4.55 -18.04
CA THR A 503 -43.46 -5.45 -16.88
C THR A 503 -42.44 -4.96 -15.85
N ILE A 504 -41.24 -4.53 -16.29
CA ILE A 504 -40.19 -4.10 -15.36
C ILE A 504 -40.57 -2.81 -14.65
N VAL A 505 -41.11 -1.84 -15.38
CA VAL A 505 -41.62 -0.60 -14.78
C VAL A 505 -42.75 -0.90 -13.80
N GLY A 506 -43.69 -1.79 -14.17
CA GLY A 506 -44.75 -2.24 -13.28
C GLY A 506 -44.23 -2.90 -12.00
N SER A 507 -43.23 -3.79 -12.10
CA SER A 507 -42.59 -4.40 -10.94
C SER A 507 -41.86 -3.38 -10.06
N ALA A 508 -41.18 -2.38 -10.66
CA ALA A 508 -40.53 -1.30 -9.92
C ALA A 508 -41.54 -0.40 -9.20
N MET A 509 -42.65 -0.06 -9.85
CA MET A 509 -43.77 0.67 -9.25
C MET A 509 -44.35 -0.04 -8.03
N ILE A 510 -44.52 -1.36 -8.10
CA ILE A 510 -44.94 -2.16 -6.94
C ILE A 510 -43.95 -2.06 -5.78
N ALA A 511 -42.64 -2.12 -6.07
CA ALA A 511 -41.61 -1.98 -5.05
C ALA A 511 -41.66 -0.60 -4.36
N GLU A 512 -42.08 0.45 -5.08
CA GLU A 512 -42.30 1.80 -4.58
C GLU A 512 -43.72 2.05 -4.02
N SER A 513 -44.53 1.01 -3.85
CA SER A 513 -45.92 1.11 -3.38
C SER A 513 -46.87 1.89 -4.31
N GLN A 514 -46.54 2.05 -5.59
CA GLN A 514 -47.40 2.63 -6.63
C GLN A 514 -48.31 1.57 -7.27
N THR A 515 -48.99 0.77 -6.43
CA THR A 515 -49.70 -0.44 -6.87
C THR A 515 -50.82 -0.19 -7.87
N GLU A 516 -51.69 0.80 -7.60
CA GLU A 516 -52.83 1.08 -8.47
C GLU A 516 -52.35 1.48 -9.88
N GLU A 517 -51.33 2.32 -9.94
CA GLU A 517 -50.73 2.77 -11.20
C GLU A 517 -50.02 1.62 -11.93
N ALA A 518 -49.33 0.73 -11.21
CA ALA A 518 -48.71 -0.45 -11.79
C ALA A 518 -49.75 -1.38 -12.43
N LEU A 519 -50.92 -1.53 -11.81
CA LEU A 519 -52.02 -2.31 -12.37
C LEU A 519 -52.67 -1.58 -13.56
N GLU A 520 -52.74 -0.25 -13.52
CA GLU A 520 -53.27 0.55 -14.64
C GLU A 520 -52.44 0.37 -15.92
N LEU A 521 -51.11 0.33 -15.81
CA LEU A 521 -50.20 0.17 -16.96
C LEU A 521 -50.50 -1.07 -17.82
N GLY A 522 -51.08 -2.12 -17.24
CA GLY A 522 -51.39 -3.35 -17.95
C GLY A 522 -52.64 -3.28 -18.83
N LYS A 523 -53.53 -2.30 -18.60
CA LYS A 523 -54.88 -2.31 -19.19
C LYS A 523 -54.89 -2.15 -20.71
N ASP A 524 -53.93 -1.40 -21.26
CA ASP A 524 -53.88 -1.09 -22.68
C ASP A 524 -53.36 -2.23 -23.56
N PHE A 525 -52.87 -3.33 -22.96
CA PHE A 525 -52.47 -4.53 -23.71
C PHE A 525 -53.66 -5.35 -24.16
N GLU A 526 -53.51 -6.06 -25.28
CA GLU A 526 -54.44 -7.13 -25.72
C GLU A 526 -54.51 -8.25 -24.69
N ASP A 527 -55.61 -9.02 -24.65
CA ASP A 527 -55.92 -9.94 -23.54
C ASP A 527 -54.78 -10.91 -23.17
N ASP A 528 -54.09 -11.49 -24.15
CA ASP A 528 -52.95 -12.40 -23.90
C ASP A 528 -51.74 -11.67 -23.30
N GLN A 529 -51.38 -10.49 -23.86
CA GLN A 529 -50.27 -9.68 -23.37
C GLN A 529 -50.57 -9.09 -21.99
N ARG A 530 -51.83 -8.66 -21.77
CA ARG A 530 -52.34 -8.15 -20.50
C ARG A 530 -52.25 -9.21 -19.41
N ARG A 531 -52.67 -10.45 -19.70
CA ARG A 531 -52.52 -11.58 -18.79
C ARG A 531 -51.05 -11.83 -18.45
N GLN A 532 -50.17 -11.87 -19.45
CA GLN A 532 -48.73 -12.06 -19.24
C GLN A 532 -48.10 -10.95 -18.40
N TYR A 533 -48.50 -9.70 -18.63
CA TYR A 533 -48.08 -8.55 -17.83
C TYR A 533 -48.45 -8.73 -16.36
N TYR A 534 -49.73 -8.95 -16.06
CA TYR A 534 -50.20 -9.11 -14.68
C TYR A 534 -49.58 -10.33 -14.01
N GLN A 535 -49.47 -11.45 -14.71
CA GLN A 535 -48.83 -12.65 -14.16
C GLN A 535 -47.40 -12.37 -13.68
N ARG A 536 -46.60 -11.62 -14.45
CA ARG A 536 -45.21 -11.31 -14.08
C ARG A 536 -45.14 -10.31 -12.94
N VAL A 537 -45.86 -9.19 -13.04
CA VAL A 537 -45.87 -8.15 -11.99
C VAL A 537 -46.38 -8.70 -10.66
N LEU A 538 -47.45 -9.50 -10.67
CA LEU A 538 -47.99 -10.13 -9.47
C LEU A 538 -47.07 -11.23 -8.92
N ASN A 539 -46.36 -11.95 -9.78
CA ASN A 539 -45.37 -12.94 -9.34
C ASN A 539 -44.20 -12.26 -8.62
N ASP A 540 -43.71 -11.14 -9.16
CA ASP A 540 -42.65 -10.36 -8.54
C ASP A 540 -43.12 -9.77 -7.21
N TRP A 541 -44.34 -9.23 -7.16
CA TRP A 541 -44.95 -8.75 -5.92
C TRP A 541 -45.08 -9.86 -4.87
N ALA A 542 -45.62 -11.03 -5.25
CA ALA A 542 -45.76 -12.18 -4.36
C ALA A 542 -44.39 -12.67 -3.84
N SER A 543 -43.37 -12.63 -4.69
CA SER A 543 -42.01 -13.07 -4.34
C SER A 543 -41.31 -12.12 -3.37
N ASN A 544 -41.53 -10.81 -3.53
CA ASN A 544 -40.84 -9.78 -2.75
C ASN A 544 -41.61 -9.38 -1.48
N ASN A 545 -42.95 -9.36 -1.52
CA ASN A 545 -43.80 -8.96 -0.39
C ASN A 545 -45.16 -9.70 -0.39
N PRO A 546 -45.17 -11.02 -0.13
CA PRO A 546 -46.39 -11.83 -0.20
C PRO A 546 -47.45 -11.43 0.82
N LYS A 547 -47.04 -10.93 1.99
CA LYS A 547 -47.97 -10.48 3.03
C LYS A 547 -48.73 -9.24 2.58
N ASN A 548 -48.03 -8.27 1.99
CA ASN A 548 -48.68 -7.07 1.45
C ASN A 548 -49.63 -7.42 0.30
N LEU A 549 -49.21 -8.27 -0.63
CA LEU A 549 -50.10 -8.72 -1.72
C LEU A 549 -51.36 -9.41 -1.16
N PHE A 550 -51.22 -10.28 -0.15
CA PHE A 550 -52.35 -10.91 0.55
C PHE A 550 -53.30 -9.88 1.17
N GLU A 551 -52.77 -8.89 1.89
CA GLU A 551 -53.57 -7.83 2.53
C GLU A 551 -54.33 -6.97 1.51
N THR A 552 -53.78 -6.82 0.31
CA THR A 552 -54.40 -6.05 -0.79
C THR A 552 -55.32 -6.88 -1.71
N LEU A 553 -55.41 -8.20 -1.50
CA LEU A 553 -56.04 -9.11 -2.46
C LEU A 553 -57.52 -8.74 -2.72
N GLU A 554 -58.28 -8.41 -1.67
CA GLU A 554 -59.70 -8.04 -1.78
C GLU A 554 -59.90 -6.71 -2.52
N SER A 555 -58.93 -5.78 -2.45
CA SER A 555 -59.02 -4.46 -3.07
C SER A 555 -58.50 -4.40 -4.51
N LEU A 556 -58.01 -5.52 -5.08
CA LEU A 556 -57.54 -5.56 -6.46
C LEU A 556 -58.69 -5.28 -7.46
N PRO A 557 -58.43 -4.60 -8.58
CA PRO A 557 -59.45 -3.95 -9.41
C PRO A 557 -60.35 -4.88 -10.24
N SER A 558 -60.06 -6.19 -10.32
CA SER A 558 -60.93 -7.15 -10.99
C SER A 558 -60.76 -8.56 -10.43
N SER A 559 -61.80 -9.40 -10.55
CA SER A 559 -61.76 -10.81 -10.15
C SER A 559 -60.71 -11.62 -10.90
N SER A 560 -60.39 -11.25 -12.15
CA SER A 560 -59.30 -11.88 -12.91
C SER A 560 -57.93 -11.56 -12.31
N ILE A 561 -57.68 -10.29 -11.94
CA ILE A 561 -56.42 -9.90 -11.28
C ILE A 561 -56.32 -10.52 -9.88
N GLN A 562 -57.43 -10.59 -9.14
CA GLN A 562 -57.51 -11.29 -7.84
C GLN A 562 -57.14 -12.76 -7.97
N SER A 563 -57.71 -13.44 -8.96
CA SER A 563 -57.43 -14.85 -9.28
C SER A 563 -55.96 -15.07 -9.63
N LEU A 564 -55.37 -14.24 -10.50
CA LEU A 564 -53.94 -14.31 -10.84
C LEU A 564 -53.04 -14.06 -9.62
N ALA A 565 -53.35 -13.07 -8.79
CA ALA A 565 -52.61 -12.76 -7.57
C ALA A 565 -52.66 -13.93 -6.57
N ALA A 566 -53.84 -14.51 -6.39
CA ALA A 566 -54.04 -15.66 -5.54
C ALA A 566 -53.23 -16.89 -6.00
N ILE A 567 -53.20 -17.15 -7.31
CA ILE A 567 -52.37 -18.21 -7.90
C ILE A 567 -50.88 -17.97 -7.59
N GLN A 568 -50.37 -16.74 -7.75
CA GLN A 568 -48.96 -16.43 -7.45
C GLN A 568 -48.64 -16.56 -5.96
N LEU A 569 -49.53 -16.13 -5.06
CA LEU A 569 -49.37 -16.31 -3.62
C LEU A 569 -49.29 -17.78 -3.22
N VAL A 570 -50.19 -18.62 -3.73
CA VAL A 570 -50.16 -20.08 -3.47
C VAL A 570 -48.86 -20.70 -3.99
N ARG A 571 -48.41 -20.27 -5.18
CA ARG A 571 -47.16 -20.76 -5.79
C ARG A 571 -45.94 -20.38 -4.95
N VAL A 572 -45.76 -19.10 -4.64
CA VAL A 572 -44.62 -18.64 -3.83
C VAL A 572 -44.64 -19.30 -2.46
N ASN A 573 -45.81 -19.42 -1.82
CA ASN A 573 -45.93 -20.03 -0.50
C ASN A 573 -45.52 -21.51 -0.45
N ARG A 574 -45.73 -22.25 -1.55
CA ARG A 574 -45.29 -23.64 -1.68
C ARG A 574 -43.77 -23.77 -1.57
N TYR A 575 -43.03 -22.84 -2.15
CA TYR A 575 -41.56 -22.84 -2.12
C TYR A 575 -41.00 -22.14 -0.87
N ARG A 576 -41.72 -21.14 -0.36
CA ARG A 576 -41.34 -20.32 0.80
C ARG A 576 -42.59 -20.07 1.65
N PRO A 577 -42.83 -20.84 2.73
CA PRO A 577 -44.05 -20.72 3.55
C PRO A 577 -44.04 -19.42 4.36
N LEU A 578 -44.42 -18.32 3.72
CA LEU A 578 -44.45 -16.94 4.24
C LEU A 578 -45.86 -16.51 4.70
N LEU A 579 -46.89 -17.28 4.35
CA LEU A 579 -48.27 -17.17 4.79
C LEU A 579 -48.68 -18.44 5.57
N THR A 580 -49.61 -18.30 6.51
CA THR A 580 -50.16 -19.43 7.27
C THR A 580 -51.09 -20.29 6.42
N ASP A 581 -51.33 -21.54 6.83
CA ASP A 581 -52.27 -22.43 6.14
C ASP A 581 -53.68 -21.82 6.05
N GLU A 582 -54.14 -21.13 7.10
CA GLU A 582 -55.43 -20.43 7.12
C GLU A 582 -55.47 -19.29 6.08
N GLN A 583 -54.39 -18.50 5.98
CA GLN A 583 -54.27 -17.45 4.96
C GLN A 583 -54.26 -18.06 3.55
N ILE A 584 -53.61 -19.21 3.35
CA ILE A 584 -53.59 -19.88 2.05
C ILE A 584 -54.97 -20.44 1.68
N GLU A 585 -55.69 -21.04 2.63
CA GLU A 585 -57.07 -21.48 2.37
C GLU A 585 -57.99 -20.29 2.04
N GLN A 586 -57.78 -19.14 2.67
CA GLN A 586 -58.47 -17.90 2.29
C GLN A 586 -58.08 -17.45 0.87
N VAL A 587 -56.79 -17.44 0.52
CA VAL A 587 -56.31 -17.08 -0.83
C VAL A 587 -56.95 -17.95 -1.91
N ARG A 588 -57.11 -19.26 -1.66
CA ARG A 588 -57.72 -20.20 -2.63
C ARG A 588 -59.15 -19.83 -3.01
N THR A 589 -59.89 -19.15 -2.14
CA THR A 589 -61.27 -18.71 -2.44
C THR A 589 -61.35 -17.66 -3.55
N TYR A 590 -60.24 -16.98 -3.86
CA TYR A 590 -60.14 -15.99 -4.93
C TYR A 590 -59.73 -16.58 -6.29
N ILE A 591 -59.35 -17.86 -6.34
CA ILE A 591 -58.88 -18.52 -7.57
C ILE A 591 -60.09 -18.90 -8.43
N ASN A 592 -60.13 -18.37 -9.66
CA ASN A 592 -61.09 -18.80 -10.67
C ASN A 592 -60.60 -20.11 -11.34
N PRO A 593 -61.41 -21.18 -11.39
CA PRO A 593 -61.03 -22.45 -12.01
C PRO A 593 -60.50 -22.34 -13.45
N ASP A 594 -61.01 -21.39 -14.24
CA ASP A 594 -60.58 -21.19 -15.63
C ASP A 594 -59.14 -20.62 -15.71
N ASP A 595 -58.76 -19.77 -14.76
CA ASP A 595 -57.40 -19.24 -14.66
C ASP A 595 -56.41 -20.28 -14.15
N GLU A 596 -56.85 -21.11 -13.19
CA GLU A 596 -56.07 -22.24 -12.68
C GLU A 596 -55.79 -23.28 -13.77
N ALA A 597 -56.80 -23.62 -14.59
CA ALA A 597 -56.64 -24.52 -15.73
C ALA A 597 -55.70 -23.96 -16.81
N SER A 598 -55.79 -22.66 -17.08
CA SER A 598 -54.89 -21.97 -18.00
C SER A 598 -53.44 -21.98 -17.50
N ASP A 599 -53.22 -21.67 -16.21
CA ASP A 599 -51.89 -21.71 -15.60
C ASP A 599 -51.33 -23.15 -15.57
N ALA A 600 -52.17 -24.15 -15.34
CA ALA A 600 -51.79 -25.56 -15.38
C ALA A 600 -51.38 -26.03 -16.79
N SER A 601 -52.09 -25.58 -17.82
CA SER A 601 -51.79 -25.90 -19.22
C SER A 601 -50.49 -25.29 -19.73
N SER A 602 -50.02 -24.20 -19.09
CA SER A 602 -48.72 -23.57 -19.40
C SER A 602 -47.51 -24.39 -18.91
N GLY A 603 -47.76 -25.52 -18.23
CA GLY A 603 -46.72 -26.43 -17.73
C GLY A 603 -46.05 -25.97 -16.43
N ILE A 604 -46.54 -24.89 -15.81
CA ILE A 604 -45.90 -24.26 -14.66
C ILE A 604 -46.41 -24.80 -13.31
N LEU A 605 -47.58 -25.44 -13.25
CA LEU A 605 -48.18 -25.93 -11.98
C LEU A 605 -47.94 -27.41 -11.63
N PHE A 606 -47.52 -28.26 -12.57
CA PHE A 606 -47.42 -29.71 -12.34
C PHE A 606 -46.09 -30.32 -12.80
N GLY A 607 -44.99 -29.86 -12.21
CA GLY A 607 -43.83 -30.71 -11.97
C GLY A 607 -44.01 -31.37 -10.60
N ASN A 608 -44.39 -32.65 -10.58
CA ASN A 608 -44.23 -33.51 -9.40
C ASN A 608 -42.75 -33.84 -9.19
#